data_AF-A0A932YZT9-F1
#
_entry.id   AF-A0A932YZT9-F1
#
_cell.length_a   1.000
_cell.length_b   1.000
_cell.length_c   1.000
_cell.angle_alpha   90.00
_cell.angle_beta   90.00
_cell.angle_gamma   90.00
#
_symmetry.space_group_name_H-M   'P 1'
#
loop_
_entity.id
_entity.type
_entity.pdbx_description
1 polymer ?
#
loop_
_entity_poly.entity_id
_entity_poly.type
_entity_poly.pdbx_seq_one_letter_code
_entity_poly.pdbx_strand_id
1 'polypeptide(L)'
;MRIRVLLAMTIAAILLPIPAGATSCYTDGTDRCFATAAECPTPQGALRCPVVTCETTPGCPGNTRVERSAAASAPTPASSTQAPLPFTQIKPKINFEPPTLQLSDLKVEHLDGATDVVNVPWLGEYLAAIYRWAIPVGAILAVVVIMIGGIIWLTSGGADRLSTAREWIGNAVIGLLLLVGSYVILEIINPDLVRFAQLQIRIARRENIVTEEEPDEVSGQSAGTLVGVNGEYLSGNSQISEDLLAPLQAAARTVGAAGFQISVTSSYRSEATQRRLILENCQNPPGSATCNPKPGKAQTCILRNGPTSCPHTTGRAIDAWGAEDGKQCIMQAACLANQTACRALPCQKAVIDAMRAQGFCNLASEPWHFELTKMSNNCS
;
A
#
# COMPACT_ATOMS: atom_id res chain seq x y z
N MET A 1 69.87 -14.01 -21.93
CA MET A 1 70.14 -14.13 -23.39
C MET A 1 69.10 -13.26 -24.09
N ARG A 2 69.47 -12.01 -24.43
CA ARG A 2 69.67 -11.52 -25.82
C ARG A 2 68.39 -11.69 -26.67
N ILE A 3 67.83 -10.73 -27.41
CA ILE A 3 68.26 -9.39 -27.87
C ILE A 3 67.01 -8.67 -28.42
N ARG A 4 67.02 -7.33 -28.31
CA ARG A 4 66.13 -6.36 -28.97
C ARG A 4 66.15 -6.46 -30.50
N VAL A 5 65.03 -6.20 -31.17
CA VAL A 5 65.02 -5.66 -32.54
C VAL A 5 64.15 -4.41 -32.60
N LEU A 6 64.77 -3.33 -33.06
CA LEU A 6 64.23 -2.00 -33.35
C LEU A 6 63.26 -2.04 -34.54
N LEU A 7 62.26 -1.15 -34.54
CA LEU A 7 62.18 -0.17 -35.62
C LEU A 7 61.47 1.11 -35.16
N ALA A 8 62.19 2.22 -35.22
CA ALA A 8 61.70 3.57 -35.05
C ALA A 8 61.18 4.09 -36.39
N MET A 9 60.04 4.78 -36.38
CA MET A 9 59.70 5.75 -37.42
C MET A 9 59.17 7.01 -36.76
N THR A 10 60.04 8.01 -36.74
CA THR A 10 59.80 9.41 -36.43
C THR A 10 59.06 10.07 -37.57
N ILE A 11 57.93 10.72 -37.31
CA ILE A 11 57.45 11.85 -38.10
C ILE A 11 57.14 12.99 -37.15
N ALA A 12 58.01 13.99 -37.18
CA ALA A 12 57.77 15.31 -36.63
C ALA A 12 56.90 16.09 -37.64
N ALA A 13 55.76 16.62 -37.19
CA ALA A 13 54.97 17.57 -37.94
C ALA A 13 54.53 18.73 -37.02
N ILE A 14 55.38 19.76 -37.03
CA ILE A 14 55.05 21.19 -37.18
C ILE A 14 53.90 21.72 -36.31
N LEU A 15 54.27 22.39 -35.22
CA LEU A 15 53.46 23.36 -34.49
C LEU A 15 53.31 24.66 -35.30
N LEU A 16 52.06 25.02 -35.63
CA LEU A 16 51.62 26.39 -35.86
C LEU A 16 50.37 26.65 -34.98
N PRO A 17 50.22 27.83 -34.35
CA PRO A 17 49.05 28.14 -33.54
C PRO A 17 47.94 28.84 -34.34
N ILE A 18 46.77 28.99 -33.70
CA ILE A 18 45.59 29.85 -34.00
C ILE A 18 44.40 29.08 -34.66
N PRO A 19 43.11 29.34 -34.35
CA PRO A 19 42.46 30.06 -33.24
C PRO A 19 41.49 29.17 -32.42
N ALA A 20 40.99 29.73 -31.31
CA ALA A 20 39.88 29.17 -30.54
C ALA A 20 38.57 29.14 -31.35
N GLY A 21 37.77 28.09 -31.15
CA GLY A 21 36.35 28.06 -31.50
C GLY A 21 36.01 27.29 -32.78
N ALA A 22 35.94 25.96 -32.69
CA ALA A 22 35.18 25.15 -33.62
C ALA A 22 34.59 23.96 -32.87
N THR A 23 33.33 24.11 -32.44
CA THR A 23 32.53 23.06 -31.83
C THR A 23 32.10 22.10 -32.95
N SER A 24 32.73 20.93 -33.02
CA SER A 24 32.33 19.88 -33.98
C SER A 24 31.21 19.02 -33.38
N CYS A 25 30.01 19.10 -33.96
CA CYS A 25 28.87 18.26 -33.60
C CYS A 25 29.04 16.84 -34.18
N TYR A 26 28.85 15.82 -33.35
CA TYR A 26 28.76 14.41 -33.80
C TYR A 26 27.29 14.00 -33.91
N THR A 27 26.96 13.20 -34.94
CA THR A 27 25.66 12.55 -35.13
C THR A 27 25.81 11.06 -34.83
N ASP A 28 24.82 10.43 -34.18
CA ASP A 28 24.85 8.97 -33.92
C ASP A 28 24.12 8.14 -35.00
N GLY A 29 23.60 8.80 -36.04
CA GLY A 29 22.72 8.17 -37.04
C GLY A 29 21.23 8.27 -36.72
N THR A 30 20.87 8.80 -35.55
CA THR A 30 19.55 9.39 -35.26
C THR A 30 19.67 10.92 -35.27
N ASP A 31 18.64 11.65 -35.71
CA ASP A 31 18.60 13.12 -35.90
C ASP A 31 18.81 13.94 -34.59
N ARG A 32 19.94 13.75 -33.89
CA ARG A 32 20.30 14.44 -32.65
C ARG A 32 21.75 14.91 -32.72
N CYS A 33 21.99 16.15 -32.31
CA CYS A 33 23.32 16.77 -32.27
C CYS A 33 23.79 16.92 -30.82
N PHE A 34 25.07 16.66 -30.55
CA PHE A 34 25.70 16.85 -29.25
C PHE A 34 26.83 17.88 -29.32
N ALA A 35 26.98 18.70 -28.27
CA ALA A 35 27.88 19.85 -28.29
C ALA A 35 29.36 19.46 -28.12
N THR A 36 29.74 18.48 -27.31
CA THR A 36 31.11 17.92 -27.30
C THR A 36 31.16 16.49 -26.74
N ALA A 37 32.19 15.72 -27.11
CA ALA A 37 32.40 14.35 -26.66
C ALA A 37 32.89 14.23 -25.19
N ALA A 38 33.20 15.34 -24.51
CA ALA A 38 33.76 15.33 -23.16
C ALA A 38 32.72 15.17 -22.03
N GLU A 39 31.42 15.29 -22.33
CA GLU A 39 30.33 15.29 -21.33
C GLU A 39 29.51 13.99 -21.28
N CYS A 40 29.90 12.95 -22.04
CA CYS A 40 29.19 11.66 -22.03
C CYS A 40 30.12 10.51 -21.64
N PRO A 41 30.22 10.12 -20.35
CA PRO A 41 30.80 8.85 -19.96
C PRO A 41 29.74 7.73 -19.99
N THR A 42 30.13 6.57 -20.53
CA THR A 42 29.45 5.26 -20.40
C THR A 42 30.18 4.40 -19.34
N PRO A 43 29.66 3.24 -18.88
CA PRO A 43 28.28 2.81 -18.69
C PRO A 43 28.03 2.38 -17.23
N GLN A 44 27.21 3.11 -16.48
CA GLN A 44 26.51 2.64 -15.27
C GLN A 44 25.50 3.72 -14.85
N GLY A 45 24.23 3.51 -15.17
CA GLY A 45 23.09 4.20 -14.55
C GLY A 45 22.96 5.71 -14.78
N ALA A 46 22.04 6.09 -15.66
CA ALA A 46 21.31 7.36 -15.71
C ALA A 46 22.12 8.68 -15.79
N LEU A 47 22.10 9.30 -16.98
CA LEU A 47 22.36 10.75 -17.12
C LEU A 47 21.08 11.48 -17.52
N ARG A 48 20.66 12.42 -16.65
CA ARG A 48 19.77 13.52 -17.02
C ARG A 48 20.63 14.58 -17.70
N CYS A 49 20.50 14.75 -19.02
CA CYS A 49 21.00 15.95 -19.67
C CYS A 49 19.92 17.05 -19.56
N PRO A 50 20.27 18.31 -19.26
CA PRO A 50 19.33 19.41 -19.43
C PRO A 50 18.97 19.52 -20.92
N VAL A 51 17.68 19.48 -21.22
CA VAL A 51 17.16 19.75 -22.56
C VAL A 51 17.42 21.23 -22.85
N VAL A 52 18.48 21.54 -23.57
CA VAL A 52 18.68 22.89 -24.11
C VAL A 52 17.82 22.97 -25.37
N THR A 53 16.84 23.87 -25.37
CA THR A 53 16.04 24.19 -26.54
C THR A 53 16.95 24.78 -27.62
N CYS A 54 17.11 24.05 -28.72
CA CYS A 54 17.84 24.51 -29.90
C CYS A 54 17.03 25.59 -30.63
N GLU A 55 17.12 26.84 -30.20
CA GLU A 55 16.50 27.94 -30.96
C GLU A 55 17.47 29.00 -31.48
N THR A 56 18.76 28.98 -31.13
CA THR A 56 19.68 30.03 -31.63
C THR A 56 21.13 29.57 -31.83
N THR A 57 21.37 28.38 -32.40
CA THR A 57 22.72 27.98 -32.84
C THR A 57 22.84 28.07 -34.37
N PRO A 58 23.75 28.90 -34.92
CA PRO A 58 24.06 28.90 -36.35
C PRO A 58 24.70 27.56 -36.75
N GLY A 59 24.02 26.77 -37.60
CA GLY A 59 24.56 25.50 -38.13
C GLY A 59 23.57 24.36 -38.33
N CYS A 60 22.33 24.46 -37.84
CA CYS A 60 21.28 23.46 -38.14
C CYS A 60 20.53 23.84 -39.43
N PRO A 61 20.49 22.99 -40.47
CA PRO A 61 19.67 23.25 -41.65
C PRO A 61 18.19 23.21 -41.27
N GLY A 62 17.53 24.35 -41.37
CA GLY A 62 16.11 24.48 -41.05
C GLY A 62 15.23 24.03 -42.19
N ASN A 63 14.63 22.83 -42.07
CA ASN A 63 13.33 22.46 -42.65
C ASN A 63 13.03 20.95 -42.50
N THR A 64 12.96 20.42 -41.28
CA THR A 64 12.33 19.11 -41.08
C THR A 64 11.20 19.22 -40.08
N ARG A 65 9.99 19.02 -40.60
CA ARG A 65 8.75 18.85 -39.83
C ARG A 65 8.95 17.69 -38.85
N VAL A 66 8.91 17.98 -37.55
CA VAL A 66 8.89 16.95 -36.50
C VAL A 66 7.50 16.32 -36.51
N GLU A 67 7.31 15.25 -37.29
CA GLU A 67 6.24 14.32 -37.00
C GLU A 67 6.59 13.61 -35.69
N ARG A 68 5.62 13.54 -34.75
CA ARG A 68 5.74 12.70 -33.56
C ARG A 68 5.85 11.25 -34.03
N SER A 69 7.07 10.79 -34.26
CA SER A 69 7.36 9.38 -34.38
C SER A 69 6.97 8.73 -33.06
N ALA A 70 6.08 7.75 -33.15
CA ALA A 70 5.72 6.86 -32.06
C ALA A 70 7.02 6.46 -31.34
N ALA A 71 7.09 6.77 -30.04
CA ALA A 71 8.18 6.30 -29.22
C ALA A 71 8.29 4.79 -29.42
N ALA A 72 9.46 4.35 -29.87
CA ALA A 72 9.84 2.95 -29.90
C ALA A 72 9.40 2.32 -28.58
N SER A 73 8.62 1.24 -28.69
CA SER A 73 8.21 0.43 -27.55
C SER A 73 9.42 0.22 -26.67
N ALA A 74 9.37 0.82 -25.47
CA ALA A 74 10.41 0.64 -24.47
C ALA A 74 10.64 -0.87 -24.28
N PRO A 75 11.88 -1.32 -24.04
CA PRO A 75 12.08 -2.69 -23.62
C PRO A 75 11.17 -2.94 -22.42
N THR A 76 10.35 -3.99 -22.51
CA THR A 76 9.52 -4.48 -21.41
C THR A 76 10.36 -4.38 -20.14
N PRO A 77 9.93 -3.62 -19.11
CA PRO A 77 10.75 -3.46 -17.93
C PRO A 77 10.98 -4.85 -17.37
N ALA A 78 12.24 -5.29 -17.41
CA ALA A 78 12.66 -6.49 -16.71
C ALA A 78 12.16 -6.33 -15.27
N SER A 79 11.36 -7.32 -14.86
CA SER A 79 10.83 -7.54 -13.53
C SER A 79 11.66 -6.79 -12.49
N SER A 80 11.07 -5.74 -11.89
CA SER A 80 11.78 -4.94 -10.91
C SER A 80 12.24 -5.87 -9.80
N THR A 81 13.55 -6.07 -9.69
CA THR A 81 14.16 -6.66 -8.50
C THR A 81 14.09 -5.58 -7.41
N GLN A 82 12.89 -5.29 -6.93
CA GLN A 82 12.71 -4.60 -5.66
C GLN A 82 13.16 -5.59 -4.58
N ALA A 83 14.04 -5.14 -3.68
CA ALA A 83 14.46 -5.93 -2.54
C ALA A 83 13.21 -6.44 -1.77
N PRO A 84 13.26 -7.66 -1.22
CA PRO A 84 12.16 -8.20 -0.43
C PRO A 84 11.72 -7.18 0.61
N LEU A 85 10.41 -7.01 0.78
CA LEU A 85 9.87 -6.16 1.83
C LEU A 85 10.50 -6.56 3.18
N PRO A 86 11.04 -5.62 3.97
CA PRO A 86 11.61 -5.96 5.27
C PRO A 86 10.47 -6.39 6.19
N PHE A 87 10.27 -7.69 6.34
CA PHE A 87 9.36 -8.24 7.34
C PHE A 87 10.16 -8.53 8.62
N THR A 88 9.66 -8.05 9.75
CA THR A 88 10.19 -8.45 11.05
C THR A 88 9.42 -9.68 11.51
N GLN A 89 10.09 -10.83 11.56
CA GLN A 89 9.49 -12.06 12.04
C GLN A 89 9.33 -11.99 13.58
N ILE A 90 8.09 -11.97 14.06
CA ILE A 90 7.78 -12.09 15.48
C ILE A 90 7.29 -13.51 15.72
N LYS A 91 8.14 -14.36 16.31
CA LYS A 91 7.72 -15.72 16.72
C LYS A 91 6.66 -15.61 17.83
N PRO A 92 5.60 -16.44 17.81
CA PRO A 92 4.56 -16.40 18.81
C PRO A 92 5.12 -16.83 20.17
N LYS A 93 4.69 -16.15 21.24
CA LYS A 93 4.94 -16.60 22.61
C LYS A 93 3.96 -17.72 22.95
N ILE A 94 4.47 -18.90 23.26
CA ILE A 94 3.66 -20.07 23.59
C ILE A 94 3.60 -20.24 25.10
N ASN A 95 2.42 -20.53 25.65
CA ASN A 95 2.24 -20.71 27.11
C ASN A 95 2.74 -22.06 27.62
N PHE A 96 2.70 -23.09 26.78
CA PHE A 96 3.20 -24.43 27.08
C PHE A 96 4.14 -24.87 25.95
N GLU A 97 5.41 -25.06 26.26
CA GLU A 97 6.43 -25.44 25.27
C GLU A 97 6.76 -26.92 25.42
N PRO A 98 6.16 -27.82 24.61
CA PRO A 98 6.54 -29.22 24.66
C PRO A 98 8.03 -29.35 24.27
N PRO A 99 8.80 -30.26 24.90
CA PRO A 99 10.23 -30.46 24.63
C PRO A 99 10.59 -30.69 23.15
N THR A 100 9.64 -31.18 22.35
CA THR A 100 9.79 -31.48 20.92
C THR A 100 9.48 -30.28 20.01
N LEU A 101 9.12 -29.12 20.58
CA LEU A 101 8.75 -27.92 19.82
C LEU A 101 9.98 -27.30 19.15
N GLN A 102 9.89 -27.12 17.83
CA GLN A 102 10.84 -26.34 17.05
C GLN A 102 10.05 -25.44 16.11
N LEU A 103 10.14 -24.13 16.32
CA LEU A 103 9.45 -23.13 15.50
C LEU A 103 10.37 -22.67 14.37
N SER A 104 10.04 -23.05 13.13
CA SER A 104 10.81 -22.68 11.95
C SER A 104 10.66 -21.20 11.62
N ASP A 105 11.60 -20.70 10.83
CA ASP A 105 11.53 -19.34 10.31
C ASP A 105 10.53 -19.22 9.15
N LEU A 106 9.99 -18.01 8.99
CA LEU A 106 9.03 -17.73 7.93
C LEU A 106 9.72 -17.88 6.58
N LYS A 107 9.12 -18.66 5.69
CA LYS A 107 9.58 -18.79 4.31
C LYS A 107 8.78 -17.85 3.44
N VAL A 108 9.46 -16.99 2.70
CA VAL A 108 8.86 -16.13 1.69
C VAL A 108 9.14 -16.74 0.33
N GLU A 109 8.08 -17.10 -0.37
CA GLU A 109 8.12 -17.60 -1.74
C GLU A 109 7.65 -16.49 -2.67
N HIS A 110 8.46 -16.21 -3.69
CA HIS A 110 8.15 -15.21 -4.69
C HIS A 110 7.44 -15.89 -5.86
N LEU A 111 6.12 -15.74 -5.94
CA LEU A 111 5.32 -16.26 -7.05
C LEU A 111 5.19 -15.17 -8.11
N ASP A 112 5.83 -15.42 -9.26
CA ASP A 112 5.59 -14.77 -10.54
C ASP A 112 5.82 -13.24 -10.61
N GLY A 113 6.72 -12.66 -9.82
CA GLY A 113 7.06 -11.23 -9.96
C GLY A 113 6.11 -10.27 -9.24
N ALA A 114 4.86 -10.67 -8.99
CA ALA A 114 3.79 -9.79 -8.52
C ALA A 114 3.23 -10.15 -7.13
N THR A 115 3.39 -11.40 -6.68
CA THR A 115 2.83 -11.85 -5.39
C THR A 115 3.89 -12.53 -4.52
N ASP A 116 4.09 -12.01 -3.32
CA ASP A 116 4.92 -12.68 -2.31
C ASP A 116 3.99 -13.53 -1.44
N VAL A 117 4.32 -14.81 -1.24
CA VAL A 117 3.59 -15.69 -0.33
C VAL A 117 4.45 -15.95 0.89
N VAL A 118 3.90 -15.66 2.06
CA VAL A 118 4.54 -15.97 3.34
C VAL A 118 3.91 -17.24 3.88
N ASN A 119 4.73 -18.27 4.03
CA ASN A 119 4.33 -19.52 4.65
C ASN A 119 4.59 -19.42 6.16
N VAL A 120 3.51 -19.55 6.95
CA VAL A 120 3.54 -19.49 8.41
C VAL A 120 3.30 -20.91 8.97
N PRO A 121 4.35 -21.63 9.44
CA PRO A 121 4.23 -23.04 9.84
C PRO A 121 3.88 -23.26 11.31
N TRP A 122 3.91 -22.22 12.14
CA TRP A 122 3.98 -22.34 13.60
C TRP A 122 2.81 -23.10 14.26
N LEU A 123 1.58 -22.97 13.75
CA LEU A 123 0.44 -23.69 14.30
C LEU A 123 0.58 -25.21 14.08
N GLY A 124 0.96 -25.61 12.86
CA GLY A 124 1.18 -27.01 12.53
C GLY A 124 2.35 -27.60 13.30
N GLU A 125 3.45 -26.86 13.41
CA GLU A 125 4.62 -27.27 14.20
C GLU A 125 4.29 -27.46 15.68
N TYR A 126 3.47 -26.58 16.24
CA TYR A 126 3.02 -26.67 17.62
C TYR A 126 2.17 -27.91 17.87
N LEU A 127 1.16 -28.15 17.03
CA LEU A 127 0.30 -29.34 17.15
C LEU A 127 1.09 -30.64 16.95
N ALA A 128 1.99 -30.68 15.96
CA ALA A 128 2.86 -31.83 15.73
C ALA A 128 3.77 -32.10 16.94
N ALA A 129 4.32 -31.05 17.56
CA ALA A 129 5.14 -31.19 18.76
C ALA A 129 4.34 -31.77 19.93
N ILE A 130 3.10 -31.31 20.15
CA ILE A 130 2.21 -31.87 21.18
C ILE A 130 2.00 -33.36 20.97
N TYR A 131 1.63 -33.82 19.77
CA TYR A 131 1.42 -35.25 19.51
C TYR A 131 2.70 -36.07 19.71
N ARG A 132 3.84 -35.58 19.21
CA ARG A 132 5.16 -36.23 19.38
C ARG A 132 5.59 -36.34 20.83
N TRP A 133 5.14 -35.43 21.70
CA TRP A 133 5.44 -35.45 23.12
C TRP A 133 4.40 -36.25 23.93
N ALA A 134 3.10 -36.09 23.63
CA ALA A 134 2.01 -36.68 24.38
C ALA A 134 1.94 -38.21 24.22
N ILE A 135 2.25 -38.76 23.04
CA ILE A 135 2.19 -40.21 22.80
C ILE A 135 3.20 -40.98 23.66
N PRO A 136 4.51 -40.66 23.68
CA PRO A 136 5.47 -41.33 24.55
C PRO A 136 5.14 -41.16 26.05
N VAL A 137 4.74 -39.96 26.47
CA VAL A 137 4.36 -39.69 27.87
C VAL A 137 3.13 -40.51 28.25
N GLY A 138 2.10 -40.53 27.41
CA GLY A 138 0.90 -41.34 27.61
C GLY A 138 1.20 -42.84 27.65
N ALA A 139 2.12 -43.33 26.83
CA ALA A 139 2.56 -44.72 26.86
C ALA A 139 3.27 -45.08 28.18
N ILE A 140 4.16 -44.22 28.67
CA ILE A 140 4.83 -44.42 29.98
C ILE A 140 3.78 -44.44 31.10
N LEU A 141 2.83 -43.50 31.09
CA LEU A 141 1.75 -43.47 32.08
C LEU A 141 0.89 -44.72 32.03
N ALA A 142 0.53 -45.19 30.83
CA ALA A 142 -0.23 -46.42 30.66
C ALA A 142 0.53 -47.63 31.23
N VAL A 143 1.83 -47.75 31.00
CA VAL A 143 2.66 -48.82 31.58
C VAL A 143 2.65 -48.76 33.11
N VAL A 144 2.83 -47.58 33.71
CA VAL A 144 2.78 -47.41 35.18
C VAL A 144 1.43 -47.85 35.74
N VAL A 145 0.34 -47.45 35.10
CA VAL A 145 -1.02 -47.81 35.53
C VAL A 145 -1.27 -49.32 35.39
N ILE A 146 -0.80 -49.94 34.30
CA ILE A 146 -0.88 -51.39 34.09
C ILE A 146 -0.07 -52.13 35.16
N MET A 147 1.12 -51.64 35.53
CA MET A 147 1.93 -52.23 36.61
C MET A 147 1.20 -52.18 37.96
N ILE A 148 0.58 -51.04 38.28
CA ILE A 148 -0.24 -50.89 39.50
C ILE A 148 -1.41 -51.88 39.47
N GLY A 149 -2.15 -51.94 38.36
CA GLY A 149 -3.24 -52.89 38.18
C GLY A 149 -2.79 -54.35 38.29
N GLY A 150 -1.62 -54.67 37.74
CA GLY A 150 -0.99 -56.00 37.82
C GLY A 150 -0.64 -56.39 39.26
N ILE A 151 -0.09 -55.47 40.05
CA ILE A 151 0.18 -55.71 41.48
C ILE A 151 -1.13 -55.95 42.25
N ILE A 152 -2.16 -55.13 42.01
CA ILE A 152 -3.49 -55.31 42.65
C ILE A 152 -4.08 -56.67 42.25
N TRP A 153 -3.89 -57.09 41.01
CA TRP A 153 -4.35 -58.38 40.52
C TRP A 153 -3.68 -59.55 41.24
N LEU A 154 -2.34 -59.55 41.32
CA LEU A 154 -1.56 -60.61 41.95
C LEU A 154 -1.76 -60.68 43.47
N THR A 155 -2.08 -59.56 44.11
CA THR A 155 -2.33 -59.47 45.56
C THR A 155 -3.81 -59.53 45.93
N SER A 156 -4.70 -59.85 44.97
CA SER A 156 -6.14 -59.89 45.20
C SER A 156 -6.55 -61.14 45.99
N GLY A 157 -7.15 -60.93 47.18
CA GLY A 157 -7.70 -61.99 48.03
C GLY A 157 -9.21 -62.23 47.86
N GLY A 158 -9.87 -61.53 46.93
CA GLY A 158 -11.32 -61.58 46.75
C GLY A 158 -11.77 -60.91 45.44
N ALA A 159 -13.04 -61.14 45.07
CA ALA A 159 -13.61 -60.75 43.77
C ALA A 159 -13.59 -59.22 43.52
N ASP A 160 -13.74 -58.40 44.57
CA ASP A 160 -13.78 -56.93 44.43
C ASP A 160 -12.45 -56.36 43.94
N ARG A 161 -11.33 -56.76 44.56
CA ARG A 161 -9.98 -56.31 44.15
C ARG A 161 -9.58 -56.83 42.77
N LEU A 162 -10.09 -58.00 42.40
CA LEU A 162 -9.93 -58.56 41.06
C LEU A 162 -10.67 -57.70 40.01
N SER A 163 -11.89 -57.23 40.31
CA SER A 163 -12.62 -56.30 39.43
C SER A 163 -11.87 -54.99 39.27
N THR A 164 -11.44 -54.38 40.39
CA THR A 164 -10.67 -53.13 40.37
C THR A 164 -9.41 -53.28 39.52
N ALA A 165 -8.61 -54.33 39.70
CA ALA A 165 -7.41 -54.54 38.89
C ALA A 165 -7.70 -54.58 37.39
N ARG A 166 -8.79 -55.26 36.98
CA ARG A 166 -9.23 -55.33 35.58
C ARG A 166 -9.67 -53.98 35.04
N GLU A 167 -10.38 -53.18 35.83
CA GLU A 167 -10.77 -51.81 35.45
C GLU A 167 -9.56 -50.91 35.24
N TRP A 168 -8.58 -50.94 36.15
CA TRP A 168 -7.36 -50.13 36.03
C TRP A 168 -6.56 -50.48 34.78
N ILE A 169 -6.37 -51.78 34.51
CA ILE A 169 -5.69 -52.26 33.29
C ILE A 169 -6.51 -51.89 32.05
N GLY A 170 -7.82 -52.16 32.07
CA GLY A 170 -8.73 -51.89 30.96
C GLY A 170 -8.75 -50.40 30.59
N ASN A 171 -8.87 -49.52 31.58
CA ASN A 171 -8.87 -48.07 31.37
C ASN A 171 -7.54 -47.55 30.84
N ALA A 172 -6.40 -48.10 31.31
CA ALA A 172 -5.09 -47.73 30.79
C ALA A 172 -4.93 -48.14 29.31
N VAL A 173 -5.38 -49.34 28.95
CA VAL A 173 -5.33 -49.86 27.58
C VAL A 173 -6.27 -49.06 26.68
N ILE A 174 -7.51 -48.79 27.11
CA ILE A 174 -8.48 -47.98 26.35
C ILE A 174 -7.96 -46.55 26.17
N GLY A 175 -7.40 -45.94 27.22
CA GLY A 175 -6.83 -44.60 27.14
C GLY A 175 -5.67 -44.51 26.15
N LEU A 176 -4.76 -45.49 26.17
CA LEU A 176 -3.66 -45.57 25.20
C LEU A 176 -4.17 -45.82 23.77
N LEU A 177 -5.17 -46.69 23.62
CA LEU A 177 -5.84 -46.95 22.35
C LEU A 177 -6.53 -45.70 21.80
N LEU A 178 -7.17 -44.89 22.64
CA LEU A 178 -7.78 -43.63 22.21
C LEU A 178 -6.71 -42.61 21.82
N LEU A 179 -5.63 -42.51 22.58
CA LEU A 179 -4.53 -41.58 22.30
C LEU A 179 -3.85 -41.89 20.95
N VAL A 180 -3.45 -43.14 20.73
CA VAL A 180 -2.81 -43.56 19.47
C VAL A 180 -3.85 -43.69 18.35
N GLY A 181 -5.01 -44.24 18.66
CA GLY A 181 -6.12 -44.46 17.73
C GLY A 181 -6.67 -43.15 17.16
N SER A 182 -6.71 -42.07 17.95
CA SER A 182 -7.08 -40.74 17.44
C SER A 182 -6.17 -40.31 16.29
N TYR A 183 -4.85 -40.47 16.42
CA TYR A 183 -3.91 -40.17 15.35
C TYR A 183 -4.10 -41.10 14.14
N VAL A 184 -4.21 -42.41 14.39
CA VAL A 184 -4.35 -43.42 13.32
C VAL A 184 -5.64 -43.23 12.52
N ILE A 185 -6.77 -42.99 13.19
CA ILE A 185 -8.05 -42.74 12.53
C ILE A 185 -7.97 -41.47 11.68
N LEU A 186 -7.37 -40.40 12.20
CA LEU A 186 -7.20 -39.15 11.44
C LEU A 186 -6.31 -39.36 10.20
N GLU A 187 -5.16 -40.03 10.32
CA GLU A 187 -4.26 -40.33 9.19
C GLU A 187 -4.94 -41.22 8.14
N ILE A 188 -5.77 -42.20 8.55
CA ILE A 188 -6.50 -43.09 7.62
C ILE A 188 -7.59 -42.33 6.86
N ILE A 189 -8.35 -41.47 7.53
CA ILE A 189 -9.45 -40.72 6.90
C ILE A 189 -8.87 -39.68 5.95
N ASN A 190 -7.90 -38.89 6.42
CA ASN A 190 -7.18 -37.93 5.61
C ASN A 190 -5.82 -37.59 6.25
N PRO A 191 -4.69 -37.94 5.62
CA PRO A 191 -3.36 -37.63 6.14
C PRO A 191 -3.13 -36.13 6.34
N ASP A 192 -3.85 -35.25 5.63
CA ASP A 192 -3.74 -33.79 5.78
C ASP A 192 -4.28 -33.29 7.14
N LEU A 193 -5.03 -34.12 7.88
CA LEU A 193 -5.52 -33.78 9.23
C LEU A 193 -4.44 -33.89 10.30
N VAL A 194 -3.36 -34.61 10.03
CA VAL A 194 -2.19 -34.73 10.92
C VAL A 194 -0.90 -34.21 10.29
N ARG A 195 -0.88 -34.05 8.95
CA ARG A 195 0.14 -33.33 8.20
C ARG A 195 -0.32 -31.90 7.97
N PHE A 196 -0.15 -31.08 9.01
CA PHE A 196 -0.64 -29.70 9.02
C PHE A 196 -0.03 -28.88 7.88
N ALA A 197 -0.89 -28.42 6.97
CA ALA A 197 -0.52 -27.46 5.94
C ALA A 197 -0.10 -26.13 6.59
N GLN A 198 0.90 -25.48 5.99
CA GLN A 198 1.37 -24.18 6.43
C GLN A 198 0.34 -23.12 6.04
N LEU A 199 0.12 -22.14 6.92
CA LEU A 199 -0.79 -21.04 6.60
C LEU A 199 -0.11 -20.14 5.56
N GLN A 200 -0.69 -20.07 4.37
CA GLN A 200 -0.17 -19.24 3.28
C GLN A 200 -0.84 -17.88 3.30
N ILE A 201 -0.05 -16.84 3.54
CA ILE A 201 -0.51 -15.46 3.49
C ILE A 201 0.01 -14.84 2.19
N ARG A 202 -0.91 -14.50 1.28
CA ARG A 202 -0.58 -13.77 0.06
C ARG A 202 -0.40 -12.29 0.40
N ILE A 203 0.79 -11.77 0.16
CA ILE A 203 1.10 -10.35 0.24
C ILE A 203 0.91 -9.77 -1.16
N ALA A 204 -0.07 -8.88 -1.29
CA ALA A 204 -0.20 -8.06 -2.48
C ALA A 204 0.97 -7.06 -2.51
N ARG A 205 1.81 -7.15 -3.54
CA ARG A 205 2.81 -6.12 -3.81
C ARG A 205 2.07 -4.82 -4.12
N ARG A 206 2.55 -3.70 -3.57
CA ARG A 206 2.09 -2.39 -4.00
C ARG A 206 2.60 -2.18 -5.42
N GLU A 207 1.74 -2.41 -6.41
CA GLU A 207 2.01 -2.05 -7.78
C GLU A 207 1.69 -0.56 -7.98
N ASN A 208 2.63 0.17 -8.58
CA ASN A 208 2.32 1.50 -9.10
C ASN A 208 1.51 1.26 -10.37
N ILE A 209 0.19 1.35 -10.27
CA ILE A 209 -0.69 1.21 -11.43
C ILE A 209 -0.35 2.35 -12.39
N VAL A 210 0.32 2.02 -13.49
CA VAL A 210 0.31 2.84 -14.70
C VAL A 210 -1.02 2.53 -15.36
N THR A 211 -2.01 3.38 -15.11
CA THR A 211 -3.32 3.30 -15.76
C THR A 211 -3.12 3.53 -17.25
N GLU A 212 -3.38 2.49 -18.05
CA GLU A 212 -3.76 2.67 -19.45
C GLU A 212 -5.15 3.32 -19.47
N GLU A 213 -5.27 4.38 -20.26
CA GLU A 213 -6.48 5.19 -20.37
C GLU A 213 -7.56 4.42 -21.14
N GLU A 214 -8.57 3.91 -20.42
CA GLU A 214 -9.89 3.61 -20.99
C GLU A 214 -10.77 4.85 -20.83
N PRO A 215 -11.36 5.39 -21.91
CA PRO A 215 -12.20 6.58 -21.81
C PRO A 215 -13.62 6.22 -21.32
N ASP A 216 -14.24 7.24 -20.73
CA ASP A 216 -15.67 7.41 -20.50
C ASP A 216 -16.29 6.75 -19.25
N GLU A 217 -15.97 7.31 -18.08
CA GLU A 217 -16.96 7.91 -17.17
C GLU A 217 -16.19 8.72 -16.11
N VAL A 218 -16.64 9.94 -15.78
CA VAL A 218 -15.93 10.97 -14.99
C VAL A 218 -15.34 10.40 -13.68
N SER A 219 -14.11 9.92 -13.79
CA SER A 219 -13.26 9.38 -12.75
C SER A 219 -12.09 10.34 -12.65
N GLY A 220 -11.99 11.06 -11.53
CA GLY A 220 -11.03 12.16 -11.41
C GLY A 220 -9.62 11.63 -11.44
N GLN A 221 -8.72 12.25 -12.22
CA GLN A 221 -7.30 11.93 -12.17
C GLN A 221 -6.77 12.18 -10.74
N SER A 222 -6.01 11.23 -10.19
CA SER A 222 -5.33 11.40 -8.91
C SER A 222 -4.32 12.55 -8.99
N ALA A 223 -4.21 13.32 -7.90
CA ALA A 223 -3.21 14.36 -7.77
C ALA A 223 -1.79 13.80 -7.95
N GLY A 224 -1.01 14.39 -8.86
CA GLY A 224 0.38 14.02 -9.07
C GLY A 224 1.30 14.47 -7.93
N THR A 225 1.00 15.65 -7.34
CA THR A 225 1.76 16.24 -6.23
C THR A 225 0.81 16.71 -5.15
N LEU A 226 1.08 16.33 -3.89
CA LEU A 226 0.34 16.78 -2.72
C LEU A 226 1.15 17.81 -1.93
N VAL A 227 0.49 18.90 -1.54
CA VAL A 227 1.07 20.00 -0.76
C VAL A 227 0.24 20.23 0.51
N GLY A 228 0.88 20.79 1.54
CA GLY A 228 0.18 21.14 2.79
C GLY A 228 -0.71 22.39 2.62
N VAL A 229 -1.82 22.43 3.36
CA VAL A 229 -2.68 23.60 3.44
C VAL A 229 -2.01 24.68 4.28
N ASN A 230 -1.47 25.72 3.64
CA ASN A 230 -0.82 26.84 4.31
C ASN A 230 -1.18 28.16 3.60
N GLY A 231 -1.44 29.22 4.36
CA GLY A 231 -1.71 30.55 3.80
C GLY A 231 -2.23 31.54 4.83
N GLU A 232 -2.26 32.82 4.46
CA GLU A 232 -2.91 33.86 5.26
C GLU A 232 -4.44 33.61 5.30
N TYR A 233 -5.05 33.70 6.49
CA TYR A 233 -6.46 33.37 6.73
C TYR A 233 -6.87 31.93 6.38
N LEU A 234 -5.90 31.02 6.30
CA LEU A 234 -6.10 29.61 5.95
C LEU A 234 -5.45 28.72 7.00
N SER A 235 -6.23 27.80 7.57
CA SER A 235 -5.75 26.82 8.53
C SER A 235 -6.17 25.41 8.13
N GLY A 236 -5.34 24.41 8.44
CA GLY A 236 -5.66 23.00 8.19
C GLY A 236 -4.42 22.11 8.23
N ASN A 237 -4.56 20.91 8.78
CA ASN A 237 -3.47 19.92 8.85
C ASN A 237 -3.57 18.85 7.74
N SER A 238 -4.33 19.13 6.68
CA SER A 238 -4.55 18.21 5.56
C SER A 238 -3.60 18.49 4.39
N GLN A 239 -3.49 17.53 3.48
CA GLN A 239 -2.82 17.69 2.19
C GLN A 239 -3.86 17.89 1.07
N ILE A 240 -3.53 18.71 0.08
CA ILE A 240 -4.32 19.00 -1.11
C ILE A 240 -3.47 18.78 -2.36
N SER A 241 -4.09 18.59 -3.51
CA SER A 241 -3.37 18.65 -4.79
C SER A 241 -2.77 20.05 -5.01
N GLU A 242 -1.58 20.12 -5.60
CA GLU A 242 -0.83 21.37 -5.81
C GLU A 242 -1.64 22.45 -6.57
N ASP A 243 -2.45 22.03 -7.53
CA ASP A 243 -3.32 22.92 -8.33
C ASP A 243 -4.47 23.56 -7.52
N LEU A 244 -4.83 23.00 -6.37
CA LEU A 244 -5.83 23.60 -5.47
C LEU A 244 -5.25 24.70 -4.59
N LEU A 245 -3.92 24.78 -4.43
CA LEU A 245 -3.30 25.67 -3.46
C LEU A 245 -3.52 27.15 -3.80
N ALA A 246 -3.24 27.56 -5.03
CA ALA A 246 -3.36 28.95 -5.44
C ALA A 246 -4.83 29.45 -5.40
N PRO A 247 -5.82 28.72 -5.96
CA PRO A 247 -7.24 29.05 -5.82
C PRO A 247 -7.69 29.12 -4.35
N LEU A 248 -7.27 28.16 -3.51
CA LEU A 248 -7.64 28.14 -2.10
C LEU A 248 -7.08 29.34 -1.33
N GLN A 249 -5.83 29.73 -1.58
CA GLN A 249 -5.21 30.91 -0.97
C GLN A 249 -5.87 32.23 -1.45
N ALA A 250 -6.31 32.28 -2.71
CA ALA A 250 -7.07 33.42 -3.22
C ALA A 250 -8.45 33.53 -2.55
N ALA A 251 -9.14 32.41 -2.36
CA ALA A 251 -10.38 32.36 -1.59
C ALA A 251 -10.15 32.79 -0.14
N ALA A 252 -9.10 32.28 0.52
CA ALA A 252 -8.77 32.62 1.91
C ALA A 252 -8.53 34.12 2.10
N ARG A 253 -7.81 34.79 1.19
CA ARG A 253 -7.62 36.26 1.25
C ARG A 253 -8.93 37.03 1.11
N THR A 254 -9.85 36.55 0.27
CA THR A 254 -11.18 37.15 0.11
C THR A 254 -12.01 37.01 1.39
N VAL A 255 -11.94 35.83 2.02
CA VAL A 255 -12.60 35.55 3.30
C VAL A 255 -11.99 36.38 4.44
N GLY A 256 -10.67 36.53 4.44
CA GLY A 256 -9.92 37.39 5.38
C GLY A 256 -10.34 38.85 5.31
N ALA A 257 -10.55 39.39 4.10
CA ALA A 257 -11.06 40.75 3.91
C ALA A 257 -12.49 40.94 4.47
N ALA A 258 -13.26 39.86 4.61
CA ALA A 258 -14.57 39.86 5.25
C ALA A 258 -14.51 39.63 6.78
N GLY A 259 -13.32 39.50 7.37
CA GLY A 259 -13.11 39.29 8.81
C GLY A 259 -13.14 37.84 9.26
N PHE A 260 -13.11 36.87 8.34
CA PHE A 260 -13.20 35.44 8.64
C PHE A 260 -11.94 34.68 8.19
N GLN A 261 -11.86 33.40 8.52
CA GLN A 261 -10.82 32.47 8.07
C GLN A 261 -11.42 31.23 7.42
N ILE A 262 -10.65 30.55 6.57
CA ILE A 262 -10.98 29.22 6.07
C ILE A 262 -10.27 28.17 6.92
N SER A 263 -11.04 27.29 7.54
CA SER A 263 -10.55 26.11 8.27
C SER A 263 -10.81 24.84 7.46
N VAL A 264 -9.76 24.27 6.89
CA VAL A 264 -9.79 22.99 6.19
C VAL A 264 -9.70 21.85 7.20
N THR A 265 -10.78 21.09 7.32
CA THR A 265 -10.87 19.95 8.25
C THR A 265 -10.48 18.62 7.64
N SER A 266 -10.70 18.45 6.34
CA SER A 266 -10.45 17.20 5.62
C SER A 266 -10.21 17.52 4.16
N SER A 267 -9.25 16.82 3.53
CA SER A 267 -9.00 16.90 2.10
C SER A 267 -8.48 15.57 1.58
N TYR A 268 -7.22 15.46 1.12
CA TYR A 268 -6.70 14.21 0.60
C TYR A 268 -6.83 13.09 1.63
N ARG A 269 -7.38 11.97 1.17
CA ARG A 269 -7.58 10.78 1.96
C ARG A 269 -7.04 9.58 1.22
N SER A 270 -6.20 8.79 1.86
CA SER A 270 -5.72 7.54 1.25
C SER A 270 -6.87 6.55 1.06
N GLU A 271 -6.74 5.66 0.06
CA GLU A 271 -7.73 4.61 -0.19
C GLU A 271 -7.98 3.75 1.07
N ALA A 272 -6.93 3.42 1.81
CA ALA A 272 -7.04 2.69 3.08
C ALA A 272 -7.90 3.44 4.11
N THR A 273 -7.74 4.76 4.21
CA THR A 273 -8.56 5.60 5.10
C THR A 273 -10.01 5.66 4.63
N GLN A 274 -10.24 5.73 3.31
CA GLN A 274 -11.58 5.70 2.75
C GLN A 274 -12.28 4.36 3.03
N ARG A 275 -11.58 3.23 2.89
CA ARG A 275 -12.10 1.89 3.24
C ARG A 275 -12.49 1.79 4.71
N ARG A 276 -11.70 2.37 5.62
CA ARG A 276 -12.04 2.42 7.05
C ARG A 276 -13.33 3.22 7.31
N LEU A 277 -13.49 4.37 6.67
CA LEU A 277 -14.70 5.19 6.82
C LEU A 277 -15.95 4.50 6.26
N ILE A 278 -15.83 3.72 5.18
CA ILE A 278 -16.94 2.92 4.65
C ILE A 278 -17.42 1.92 5.71
N LEU A 279 -16.50 1.19 6.36
CA LEU A 279 -16.85 0.24 7.42
C LEU A 279 -17.45 0.94 8.65
N GLU A 280 -16.96 2.13 8.98
CA GLU A 280 -17.45 2.91 10.12
C GLU A 280 -18.86 3.46 9.88
N ASN A 281 -19.09 4.08 8.73
CA ASN A 281 -20.29 4.88 8.47
C ASN A 281 -21.40 4.11 7.75
N CYS A 282 -21.08 3.12 6.93
CA CYS A 282 -22.08 2.42 6.10
C CYS A 282 -22.57 1.13 6.76
N GLN A 283 -23.87 0.86 6.65
CA GLN A 283 -24.47 -0.40 7.08
C GLN A 283 -24.18 -1.55 6.10
N ASN A 284 -23.92 -1.25 4.83
CA ASN A 284 -23.89 -2.22 3.73
C ASN A 284 -22.55 -2.29 2.95
N PRO A 285 -21.48 -2.93 3.48
CA PRO A 285 -20.32 -3.36 2.67
C PRO A 285 -20.20 -4.90 2.63
N PRO A 286 -19.57 -5.58 1.64
CA PRO A 286 -18.83 -5.16 0.43
C PRO A 286 -19.62 -5.35 -0.90
N GLY A 287 -19.23 -4.63 -1.97
CA GLY A 287 -19.83 -4.75 -3.32
C GLY A 287 -21.11 -3.93 -3.56
N SER A 288 -21.57 -3.18 -2.55
CA SER A 288 -22.75 -2.31 -2.68
C SER A 288 -22.50 -1.14 -3.64
N ALA A 289 -23.54 -0.71 -4.34
CA ALA A 289 -23.51 0.48 -5.17
C ALA A 289 -23.69 1.78 -4.36
N THR A 290 -24.25 1.77 -3.15
CA THR A 290 -24.40 2.99 -2.32
C THR A 290 -23.96 2.75 -0.88
N CYS A 291 -23.62 3.81 -0.15
CA CYS A 291 -23.56 3.78 1.30
C CYS A 291 -24.96 4.05 1.85
N ASN A 292 -25.46 3.16 2.71
CA ASN A 292 -26.58 3.42 3.60
C ASN A 292 -26.01 3.84 4.97
N PRO A 293 -26.06 5.13 5.35
CA PRO A 293 -25.45 5.60 6.58
C PRO A 293 -26.06 4.95 7.83
N LYS A 294 -25.22 4.64 8.82
CA LYS A 294 -25.69 4.33 10.18
C LYS A 294 -26.36 5.58 10.80
N PRO A 295 -27.29 5.42 11.76
CA PRO A 295 -27.95 6.55 12.41
C PRO A 295 -26.94 7.59 12.93
N GLY A 296 -27.12 8.86 12.54
CA GLY A 296 -26.24 9.97 12.94
C GLY A 296 -24.89 10.05 12.20
N LYS A 297 -24.63 9.18 11.21
CA LYS A 297 -23.42 9.24 10.36
C LYS A 297 -23.72 9.91 9.02
N ALA A 298 -22.72 10.59 8.47
CA ALA A 298 -22.81 11.24 7.17
C ALA A 298 -22.71 10.23 6.02
N GLN A 299 -23.15 10.64 4.84
CA GLN A 299 -22.96 9.86 3.63
C GLN A 299 -21.48 9.67 3.34
N THR A 300 -21.09 8.50 2.85
CA THR A 300 -19.68 8.17 2.60
C THR A 300 -19.51 7.59 1.20
N CYS A 301 -18.52 8.07 0.45
CA CYS A 301 -18.21 7.54 -0.87
C CYS A 301 -17.64 6.11 -0.78
N ILE A 302 -18.03 5.21 -1.68
CA ILE A 302 -17.78 3.76 -1.52
C ILE A 302 -16.75 3.17 -2.49
N LEU A 303 -15.95 4.00 -3.17
CA LEU A 303 -14.93 3.55 -4.13
C LEU A 303 -15.50 2.68 -5.27
N ARG A 304 -16.67 3.03 -5.83
CA ARG A 304 -17.42 2.20 -6.78
C ARG A 304 -16.56 1.64 -7.92
N ASN A 305 -15.73 2.51 -8.51
CA ASN A 305 -14.87 2.20 -9.65
C ASN A 305 -13.39 2.45 -9.31
N GLY A 306 -13.00 2.19 -8.05
CA GLY A 306 -11.64 2.39 -7.57
C GLY A 306 -11.39 3.78 -6.93
N PRO A 307 -10.13 4.10 -6.61
CA PRO A 307 -9.76 5.29 -5.83
C PRO A 307 -10.04 6.61 -6.53
N THR A 308 -10.16 6.63 -7.84
CA THR A 308 -10.48 7.85 -8.61
C THR A 308 -11.96 8.18 -8.66
N SER A 309 -12.83 7.28 -8.15
CA SER A 309 -14.28 7.50 -8.07
C SER A 309 -14.73 8.33 -6.87
N CYS A 310 -13.84 8.59 -5.90
CA CYS A 310 -14.14 9.41 -4.74
C CYS A 310 -13.33 10.72 -4.76
N PRO A 311 -13.96 11.90 -4.57
CA PRO A 311 -13.28 13.19 -4.68
C PRO A 311 -12.10 13.39 -3.69
N HIS A 312 -12.22 12.89 -2.47
CA HIS A 312 -11.15 13.03 -1.47
C HIS A 312 -9.93 12.14 -1.76
N THR A 313 -10.11 10.99 -2.41
CA THR A 313 -9.01 10.07 -2.73
C THR A 313 -8.23 10.50 -3.97
N THR A 314 -8.78 11.41 -4.78
CA THR A 314 -8.02 12.08 -5.84
C THR A 314 -7.19 13.26 -5.33
N GLY A 315 -7.47 13.76 -4.12
CA GLY A 315 -6.82 14.96 -3.56
C GLY A 315 -7.37 16.28 -4.10
N ARG A 316 -8.48 16.23 -4.85
CA ARG A 316 -9.10 17.38 -5.52
C ARG A 316 -10.39 17.87 -4.85
N ALA A 317 -10.69 17.35 -3.66
CA ALA A 317 -11.80 17.81 -2.84
C ALA A 317 -11.34 18.25 -1.44
N ILE A 318 -12.08 19.21 -0.88
CA ILE A 318 -11.78 19.86 0.39
C ILE A 318 -13.07 20.03 1.19
N ASP A 319 -13.03 19.64 2.47
CA ASP A 319 -14.03 19.97 3.48
C ASP A 319 -13.56 21.22 4.25
N ALA A 320 -14.11 22.38 3.89
CA ALA A 320 -13.71 23.69 4.38
C ALA A 320 -14.86 24.41 5.11
N TRP A 321 -14.51 25.11 6.19
CA TRP A 321 -15.43 25.79 7.08
C TRP A 321 -15.03 27.24 7.29
N GLY A 322 -16.01 28.12 7.45
CA GLY A 322 -15.78 29.46 7.99
C GLY A 322 -15.36 29.38 9.45
N ALA A 323 -14.34 30.15 9.81
CA ALA A 323 -13.82 30.22 11.17
C ALA A 323 -13.58 31.67 11.63
N GLU A 324 -13.74 31.88 12.93
CA GLU A 324 -13.44 33.12 13.66
C GLU A 324 -12.54 32.74 14.84
N ASP A 325 -11.45 33.47 15.07
CA ASP A 325 -10.48 33.18 16.13
C ASP A 325 -10.00 31.71 16.16
N GLY A 326 -9.84 31.11 14.98
CA GLY A 326 -9.41 29.72 14.82
C GLY A 326 -10.47 28.66 15.15
N LYS A 327 -11.74 29.05 15.36
CA LYS A 327 -12.85 28.14 15.64
C LYS A 327 -13.88 28.18 14.53
N GLN A 328 -14.40 27.01 14.13
CA GLN A 328 -15.49 26.92 13.16
C GLN A 328 -16.74 27.64 13.70
N CYS A 329 -17.39 28.47 12.88
CA CYS A 329 -18.60 29.16 13.34
C CYS A 329 -19.83 28.24 13.41
N ILE A 330 -19.78 27.09 12.74
CA ILE A 330 -20.85 26.10 12.76
C ILE A 330 -20.26 24.69 12.70
N MET A 331 -20.81 23.80 13.53
CA MET A 331 -20.43 22.38 13.53
C MET A 331 -21.22 21.59 12.49
N GLN A 332 -20.64 20.48 12.02
CA GLN A 332 -21.25 19.62 10.99
C GLN A 332 -22.67 19.17 11.33
N ALA A 333 -22.94 18.75 12.57
CA ALA A 333 -24.26 18.30 13.00
C ALA A 333 -25.33 19.40 12.89
N ALA A 334 -24.99 20.63 13.29
CA ALA A 334 -25.88 21.79 13.17
C ALA A 334 -26.09 22.21 11.71
N CYS A 335 -25.03 22.14 10.90
CA CYS A 335 -25.09 22.44 9.48
C CYS A 335 -25.99 21.43 8.71
N LEU A 336 -25.90 20.14 9.07
CA LEU A 336 -26.76 19.08 8.52
C LEU A 336 -28.22 19.23 8.93
N ALA A 337 -28.49 19.67 10.15
CA ALA A 337 -29.86 19.86 10.65
C ALA A 337 -30.61 20.95 9.87
N ASN A 338 -29.91 22.00 9.39
CA ASN A 338 -30.50 23.04 8.55
C ASN A 338 -29.47 23.61 7.57
N GLN A 339 -29.38 23.00 6.38
CA GLN A 339 -28.41 23.37 5.36
C GLN A 339 -28.62 24.77 4.80
N THR A 340 -29.88 25.23 4.69
CA THR A 340 -30.20 26.58 4.22
C THR A 340 -29.67 27.63 5.21
N ALA A 341 -29.89 27.43 6.51
CA ALA A 341 -29.34 28.30 7.54
C ALA A 341 -27.80 28.25 7.57
N CYS A 342 -27.22 27.06 7.41
CA CYS A 342 -25.76 26.89 7.33
C CYS A 342 -25.13 27.68 6.18
N ARG A 343 -25.74 27.63 4.99
CA ARG A 343 -25.28 28.38 3.79
C ARG A 343 -25.51 29.88 3.91
N ALA A 344 -26.48 30.32 4.70
CA ALA A 344 -26.79 31.72 4.94
C ALA A 344 -25.97 32.34 6.09
N LEU A 345 -25.34 31.51 6.93
CA LEU A 345 -24.50 31.98 8.04
C LEU A 345 -23.34 32.83 7.50
N PRO A 346 -23.14 34.09 7.94
CA PRO A 346 -22.21 35.03 7.31
C PRO A 346 -20.80 34.47 7.06
N CYS A 347 -20.20 33.79 8.04
CA CYS A 347 -18.85 33.27 7.88
C CYS A 347 -18.78 32.08 6.90
N GLN A 348 -19.75 31.14 6.94
CA GLN A 348 -19.76 29.99 6.04
C GLN A 348 -20.16 30.43 4.63
N LYS A 349 -21.07 31.40 4.52
CA LYS A 349 -21.43 32.05 3.27
C LYS A 349 -20.22 32.70 2.62
N ALA A 350 -19.41 33.44 3.38
CA ALA A 350 -18.17 34.05 2.88
C ALA A 350 -17.22 33.02 2.28
N VAL A 351 -17.04 31.87 2.95
CA VAL A 351 -16.24 30.75 2.41
C VAL A 351 -16.85 30.20 1.13
N ILE A 352 -18.16 29.90 1.12
CA ILE A 352 -18.82 29.33 -0.06
C ILE A 352 -18.71 30.27 -1.27
N ASP A 353 -18.99 31.56 -1.08
CA ASP A 353 -18.94 32.55 -2.14
C ASP A 353 -17.51 32.75 -2.66
N ALA A 354 -16.52 32.84 -1.77
CA ALA A 354 -15.12 33.00 -2.14
C ALA A 354 -14.55 31.78 -2.86
N MET A 355 -14.87 30.57 -2.40
CA MET A 355 -14.46 29.32 -3.04
C MET A 355 -15.08 29.21 -4.45
N ARG A 356 -16.38 29.53 -4.59
CA ARG A 356 -17.06 29.55 -5.89
C ARG A 356 -16.46 30.58 -6.86
N ALA A 357 -16.08 31.76 -6.36
CA ALA A 357 -15.39 32.76 -7.17
C ALA A 357 -14.03 32.28 -7.71
N GLN A 358 -13.41 31.30 -7.04
CA GLN A 358 -12.16 30.67 -7.47
C GLN A 358 -12.39 29.39 -8.30
N GLY A 359 -13.63 29.12 -8.70
CA GLY A 359 -13.98 27.98 -9.56
C GLY A 359 -14.27 26.68 -8.82
N PHE A 360 -14.27 26.66 -7.49
CA PHE A 360 -14.73 25.48 -6.76
C PHE A 360 -16.25 25.35 -6.89
N CYS A 361 -16.73 24.18 -7.26
CA CYS A 361 -18.13 23.84 -7.05
C CYS A 361 -18.34 23.48 -5.57
N ASN A 362 -19.56 23.65 -5.07
CA ASN A 362 -19.92 23.28 -3.71
C ASN A 362 -21.06 22.24 -3.72
N LEU A 363 -20.92 21.18 -2.94
CA LEU A 363 -21.86 20.07 -2.98
C LEU A 363 -23.19 20.44 -2.34
N ALA A 364 -24.31 20.21 -3.02
CA ALA A 364 -25.64 20.59 -2.52
C ALA A 364 -25.95 19.99 -1.15
N SER A 365 -25.65 18.70 -0.94
CA SER A 365 -25.92 17.95 0.30
C SER A 365 -24.93 18.22 1.43
N GLU A 366 -23.78 18.84 1.15
CA GLU A 366 -22.70 19.07 2.12
C GLU A 366 -22.15 20.49 1.94
N PRO A 367 -22.69 21.50 2.65
CA PRO A 367 -22.28 22.90 2.47
C PRO A 367 -20.79 23.20 2.70
N TRP A 368 -20.08 22.31 3.38
CA TRP A 368 -18.63 22.41 3.63
C TRP A 368 -17.77 21.75 2.55
N HIS A 369 -18.35 20.97 1.62
CA HIS A 369 -17.61 20.18 0.66
C HIS A 369 -17.42 20.92 -0.67
N PHE A 370 -16.17 21.03 -1.11
CA PHE A 370 -15.78 21.75 -2.32
C PHE A 370 -14.94 20.88 -3.23
N GLU A 371 -15.14 21.00 -4.54
CA GLU A 371 -14.33 20.35 -5.57
C GLU A 371 -13.93 21.38 -6.62
N LEU A 372 -12.64 21.48 -6.96
CA LEU A 372 -12.19 22.40 -8.01
C LEU A 372 -12.53 21.84 -9.39
N THR A 373 -12.19 20.57 -9.60
CA THR A 373 -12.67 19.80 -10.74
C THR A 373 -13.90 19.04 -10.30
N LYS A 374 -15.06 19.36 -10.89
CA LYS A 374 -16.32 18.71 -10.57
C LYS A 374 -16.24 17.20 -10.82
N MET A 375 -16.45 16.42 -9.77
CA MET A 375 -16.57 14.96 -9.78
C MET A 375 -17.95 14.52 -9.30
N SER A 376 -18.55 15.25 -8.37
CA SER A 376 -19.88 14.95 -7.85
C SER A 376 -20.97 15.61 -8.71
N ASN A 377 -21.95 14.82 -9.16
CA ASN A 377 -23.05 15.30 -10.01
C ASN A 377 -23.80 16.51 -9.43
N ASN A 378 -24.00 16.52 -8.10
CA ASN A 378 -24.73 17.56 -7.37
C ASN A 378 -23.84 18.71 -6.86
N CYS A 379 -22.62 18.84 -7.38
CA CYS A 379 -21.73 19.96 -7.08
C CYS A 379 -22.03 21.11 -8.04
N SER A 380 -22.33 22.29 -7.48
CA SER A 380 -22.77 23.49 -8.21
C SER A 380 -22.10 24.79 -7.78
#